data_AF-A0A2E0EQV5-F1
#
_entry.id   AF-A0A2E0EQV5-F1
#
_cell.length_a   1.000
_cell.length_b   1.000
_cell.length_c   1.000
_cell.angle_alpha   90.00
_cell.angle_beta   90.00
_cell.angle_gamma   90.00
#
_symmetry.space_group_name_H-M   'P 1'
#
loop_
_entity.id
_entity.type
_entity.pdbx_description
1 polymer ?
#
loop_
_entity_poly.entity_id
_entity_poly.type
_entity_poly.pdbx_seq_one_letter_code
_entity_poly.pdbx_strand_id
1 'polypeptide(L)' 'MLVTLKNKLDDSILLALIFFAGHILIAMIVVSMITGASIWEAGAVALVEPAVNSIWFYILHKLWKRFGKNN' A
#
# COMPACT_ATOMS: atom_id res chain seq x y z
N MET A 1 28.45 -6.26 11.33
CA MET A 1 27.55 -6.58 10.21
C MET A 1 26.13 -6.88 10.68
N LEU A 2 25.91 -7.87 11.56
CA LEU A 2 24.57 -8.20 12.11
C LEU A 2 23.91 -7.05 12.90
N VAL A 3 24.67 -6.34 13.74
CA VAL A 3 24.16 -5.18 14.52
C VAL A 3 23.74 -4.03 13.60
N THR A 4 24.53 -3.76 12.55
CA THR A 4 24.23 -2.73 11.55
C THR A 4 23.01 -3.08 10.70
N LEU A 5 22.83 -4.37 10.38
CA LEU A 5 21.66 -4.86 9.64
C LEU A 5 20.38 -4.73 10.46
N LYS A 6 20.45 -5.08 11.76
CA LYS A 6 19.33 -4.95 12.70
C LYS A 6 18.89 -3.48 12.84
N ASN A 7 19.82 -2.56 13.08
CA ASN A 7 19.50 -1.13 13.21
C ASN A 7 18.87 -0.55 11.92
N LYS A 8 19.36 -0.92 10.73
CA LYS A 8 18.74 -0.49 9.47
C LYS A 8 17.35 -1.09 9.22
N LEU A 9 17.12 -2.33 9.64
CA LEU A 9 15.81 -2.98 9.54
C LEU A 9 14.81 -2.32 10.49
N ASP A 10 15.22 -2.01 11.73
CA ASP A 10 14.38 -1.35 12.73
C ASP A 10 13.94 0.05 12.24
N ASP A 11 14.87 0.85 11.69
CA ASP A 11 14.56 2.17 11.13
C ASP A 11 13.64 2.11 9.91
N SER A 12 13.84 1.13 9.03
CA SER A 12 13.05 1.00 7.79
C SER A 12 11.63 0.51 8.07
N ILE A 13 11.46 -0.43 9.01
CA ILE A 13 10.15 -0.92 9.43
C ILE A 13 9.39 0.18 10.17
N LEU A 14 10.04 0.90 11.07
CA LEU A 14 9.43 2.03 11.78
C LEU A 14 8.95 3.09 10.78
N LEU A 15 9.79 3.48 9.83
CA LEU A 15 9.45 4.46 8.82
C LEU A 15 8.30 3.98 7.92
N ALA A 16 8.27 2.70 7.56
CA ALA A 16 7.19 2.10 6.78
C ALA A 16 5.85 2.12 7.53
N LEU A 17 5.84 1.84 8.83
CA LEU A 17 4.64 1.90 9.66
C LEU A 17 4.11 3.33 9.80
N ILE A 18 4.99 4.30 10.03
CA ILE A 18 4.63 5.73 10.11
C ILE A 18 4.05 6.20 8.76
N PHE A 19 4.70 5.83 7.66
CA PHE A 19 4.23 6.16 6.31
C PHE A 19 2.85 5.56 6.03
N PHE A 20 2.64 4.28 6.37
CA PHE A 20 1.36 3.61 6.15
C PHE A 20 0.23 4.22 7.00
N ALA A 21 0.50 4.50 8.28
CA ALA A 21 -0.48 5.17 9.14
C ALA A 21 -0.83 6.58 8.62
N GLY A 22 0.17 7.34 8.21
CA GLY A 22 -0.02 8.66 7.60
C GLY A 22 -0.84 8.59 6.31
N HIS A 23 -0.58 7.59 5.44
CA HIS A 23 -1.36 7.36 4.22
C HIS A 23 -2.84 7.14 4.52
N ILE A 24 -3.17 6.28 5.48
CA ILE A 24 -4.57 6.00 5.84
C ILE A 24 -5.27 7.28 6.34
N LEU A 25 -4.62 8.06 7.21
CA LEU A 25 -5.18 9.30 7.73
C LEU A 25 -5.43 10.33 6.62
N ILE A 26 -4.45 10.54 5.74
CA ILE A 26 -4.57 11.49 4.63
C ILE A 26 -5.64 11.03 3.65
N ALA A 27 -5.67 9.74 3.29
CA ALA A 27 -6.65 9.17 2.38
C ALA A 27 -8.08 9.29 2.92
N MET A 28 -8.30 9.00 4.21
CA MET A 28 -9.61 9.17 4.85
C MET A 28 -10.11 10.62 4.76
N ILE A 29 -9.25 11.60 5.05
CA ILE A 29 -9.60 13.02 5.00
C ILE A 29 -9.91 13.43 3.56
N VAL A 30 -9.01 13.12 2.62
CA VAL A 30 -9.14 13.52 1.21
C VAL A 30 -10.39 12.90 0.58
N VAL A 31 -10.62 11.59 0.78
CA VAL A 31 -11.78 10.90 0.21
C VAL A 31 -13.07 11.42 0.83
N SER A 32 -13.14 11.60 2.14
CA SER A 32 -14.32 12.15 2.80
C SER A 32 -14.62 13.59 2.34
N MET A 33 -13.59 14.43 2.16
CA MET A 33 -13.75 15.80 1.66
C MET A 33 -14.22 15.86 0.21
N ILE A 34 -13.69 15.00 -0.66
CA ILE A 34 -14.02 15.01 -2.10
C ILE A 34 -15.39 14.38 -2.36
N THR A 35 -15.71 13.28 -1.69
CA THR A 35 -16.90 12.46 -1.98
C THR A 35 -18.06 12.72 -1.02
N GLY A 36 -17.81 13.34 0.14
CA GLY A 36 -18.79 13.47 1.21
C GLY A 36 -19.08 12.16 1.97
N ALA A 37 -18.35 11.09 1.68
CA ALA A 37 -18.51 9.80 2.36
C ALA A 37 -18.11 9.90 3.84
N SER A 38 -18.70 9.05 4.68
CA SER A 38 -18.32 8.99 6.09
C SER A 38 -16.84 8.58 6.23
N ILE A 39 -16.20 9.02 7.33
CA ILE A 39 -14.82 8.62 7.65
C ILE A 39 -14.68 7.09 7.68
N TRP A 40 -15.77 6.38 7.99
CA TRP A 40 -15.73 4.93 8.06
C TRP A 40 -15.66 4.26 6.69
N GLU A 41 -16.45 4.75 5.74
CA GLU A 41 -16.40 4.33 4.34
C GLU A 41 -15.06 4.73 3.70
N ALA A 42 -14.60 5.96 3.96
CA ALA A 42 -13.30 6.43 3.48
C ALA A 42 -12.13 5.59 4.02
N GLY A 43 -12.20 5.17 5.29
CA GLY A 43 -11.20 4.28 5.89
C GLY A 43 -11.19 2.88 5.32
N ALA A 44 -12.38 2.33 5.03
CA ALA A 44 -12.50 1.05 4.34
C ALA A 44 -11.87 1.11 2.95
N VAL A 45 -12.14 2.17 2.17
CA VAL A 45 -11.55 2.37 0.84
C VAL A 45 -10.03 2.52 0.93
N ALA A 46 -9.51 3.32 1.88
CA ALA A 46 -8.07 3.53 2.06
C ALA A 46 -7.26 2.23 2.35
N LEU A 47 -7.91 1.19 2.86
CA LEU A 47 -7.31 -0.13 3.09
C LEU A 47 -7.56 -1.11 1.94
N VAL A 48 -8.79 -1.14 1.42
CA VAL A 48 -9.21 -2.10 0.40
C VAL A 48 -8.60 -1.76 -0.96
N GLU A 49 -8.53 -0.48 -1.32
CA GLU A 49 -7.96 -0.03 -2.60
C GLU A 49 -6.51 -0.51 -2.80
N PRO A 50 -5.55 -0.26 -1.89
CA PRO A 50 -4.19 -0.74 -2.07
C PRO A 50 -4.09 -2.28 -2.07
N ALA A 51 -4.95 -2.99 -1.33
CA ALA A 51 -4.99 -4.45 -1.34
C ALA A 51 -5.48 -5.01 -2.68
N VAL A 52 -6.58 -4.49 -3.21
CA VAL A 52 -7.12 -4.88 -4.52
C VAL A 52 -6.15 -4.52 -5.64
N ASN A 53 -5.54 -3.34 -5.58
CA ASN A 53 -4.52 -2.93 -6.55
C ASN A 53 -3.30 -3.85 -6.54
N SER A 54 -2.88 -4.33 -5.35
CA SER A 54 -1.79 -5.31 -5.23
C SER A 54 -2.15 -6.67 -5.84
N ILE A 55 -3.39 -7.13 -5.67
CA ILE A 55 -3.89 -8.37 -6.28
C ILE A 55 -3.91 -8.23 -7.81
N TRP A 56 -4.44 -7.11 -8.31
CA TRP A 56 -4.47 -6.83 -9.75
C TRP A 56 -3.06 -6.79 -10.35
N PHE A 57 -2.11 -6.12 -9.69
CA PHE A 57 -0.71 -6.11 -10.09
C PHE A 57 -0.12 -7.52 -10.16
N TYR A 58 -0.42 -8.39 -9.19
CA TYR A 58 0.02 -9.80 -9.24
C TYR A 58 -0.54 -10.55 -10.46
N ILE A 59 -1.82 -10.35 -10.79
CA ILE A 59 -2.44 -10.94 -11.98
C ILE A 59 -1.75 -10.42 -13.25
N LEU A 60 -1.59 -9.11 -13.39
CA LEU A 60 -0.91 -8.49 -14.53
C LEU A 60 0.52 -9.03 -14.67
N HIS A 61 1.28 -9.11 -13.58
CA HIS A 61 2.64 -9.64 -13.59
C HIS A 61 2.67 -11.12 -13.99
N LYS A 62 1.70 -11.92 -13.56
CA LYS A 62 1.55 -13.33 -13.96
C LYS A 62 1.22 -13.46 -15.44
N LEU A 63 0.33 -12.62 -15.97
CA LEU A 63 0.01 -12.56 -17.40
C LEU A 63 1.22 -12.11 -18.21
N TRP A 64 1.92 -11.07 -17.76
CA TRP A 64 3.15 -10.58 -18.41
C TRP A 64 4.23 -11.66 -18.48
N LYS A 65 4.43 -12.44 -17.42
CA LYS A 65 5.36 -13.58 -17.47
C LYS A 65 4.92 -14.71 -18.41
N ARG A 66 3.61 -14.89 -18.59
CA ARG A 66 3.05 -15.94 -19.47
C ARG A 66 3.07 -15.53 -20.95
N PHE A 67 2.77 -14.27 -21.26
CA PHE A 67 2.65 -13.76 -22.63
C PHE A 67 3.88 -12.98 -23.10
N GLY A 68 4.64 -12.38 -22.18
CA GLY A 68 5.92 -11.73 -22.44
C GLY A 68 7.09 -12.70 -22.60
N LYS A 69 6.84 -14.02 -22.54
CA LYS A 69 7.76 -15.03 -23.04
C LYS A 69 7.37 -15.37 -24.48
N ASN A 70 7.75 -14.49 -25.40
CA ASN A 70 8.05 -14.84 -26.77
C ASN A 70 9.37 -14.14 -27.11
N ASN A 71 10.43 -14.96 -27.18
CA ASN A 71 11.87 -14.67 -27.32
C ASN A 71 12.63 -14.46 -25.99
#